data_AF-A0A9E1U679-F1
#
_entry.id   AF-A0A9E1U679-F1
#
_cell.length_a   1.000
_cell.length_b   1.000
_cell.length_c   1.000
_cell.angle_alpha   90.00
_cell.angle_beta   90.00
_cell.angle_gamma   90.00
#
_symmetry.space_group_name_H-M   'P 1'
#
loop_
_entity.id
_entity.type
_entity.pdbx_description
1 polymer ?
#
loop_
_entity_poly.entity_id
_entity_poly.type
_entity_poly.pdbx_seq_one_letter_code
_entity_poly.pdbx_strand_id
1 'polypeptide(L)' 'MQLKPGEEHELVWQFNNQGSFEYACLQPGHYEAGMLGGVSVQ' A
#
# COMPACT_ATOMS: atom_id res chain seq x y z
N MET A 1 -6.96 5.30 0.08
CA MET A 1 -7.55 5.32 -1.27
C MET A 1 -8.51 4.14 -1.38
N GLN A 2 -9.71 4.34 -1.91
CA GLN A 2 -10.63 3.24 -2.21
C GLN A 2 -10.75 3.14 -3.72
N LEU A 3 -10.65 1.92 -4.26
CA LEU A 3 -10.73 1.64 -5.68
C LEU A 3 -11.96 0.76 -5.94
N LYS A 4 -12.70 1.04 -7.01
CA LYS A 4 -13.69 0.11 -7.53
C LYS A 4 -13.00 -1.03 -8.30
N PRO A 5 -13.66 -2.18 -8.49
CA PRO A 5 -13.12 -3.24 -9.34
C PRO A 5 -12.81 -2.73 -10.75
N GLY A 6 -11.57 -2.93 -11.21
CA GLY A 6 -11.09 -2.48 -12.51
C GLY A 6 -10.67 -1.01 -12.58
N GLU A 7 -10.65 -0.29 -11.45
CA GLU A 7 -10.17 1.09 -11.37
C GLU A 7 -8.67 1.13 -11.05
N GLU A 8 -7.94 2.04 -11.70
CA GLU A 8 -6.50 2.26 -11.50
C GLU A 8 -6.24 3.72 -11.12
N HIS A 9 -5.33 3.95 -10.16
CA HIS A 9 -4.89 5.27 -9.71
C HIS A 9 -3.38 5.29 -9.53
N GLU A 10 -2.77 6.47 -9.65
CA GLU A 10 -1.35 6.69 -9.39
C GLU A 10 -1.13 7.33 -8.01
N LEU A 11 -0.15 6.82 -7.26
CA LEU A 11 0.29 7.39 -5.98
C LEU A 11 1.79 7.69 -6.05
N VAL A 12 2.15 8.97 -6.01
CA VAL A 12 3.55 9.41 -5.95
C VAL A 12 3.89 9.73 -4.49
N TRP A 13 4.93 9.09 -3.96
CA TRP A 13 5.39 9.28 -2.59
C TRP A 13 6.89 9.51 -2.52
N GLN A 14 7.32 10.52 -1.76
CA GLN A 14 8.73 10.77 -1.45
C GLN A 14 9.00 10.30 -0.02
N PHE A 15 9.85 9.29 0.13
CA PHE A 15 10.34 8.86 1.44
C PHE A 15 11.35 9.87 1.99
N ASN A 16 11.23 10.19 3.28
CA ASN A 16 12.10 11.11 4.00
C ASN A 16 13.11 10.40 4.90
N ASN A 17 13.05 9.07 4.97
CA ASN A 17 14.01 8.23 5.68
C ASN A 17 14.14 6.86 5.00
N GLN A 18 15.29 6.22 5.25
CA GLN A 18 15.52 4.82 4.87
C GLN A 18 14.72 3.88 5.79
N GLY A 19 14.45 2.68 5.30
CA GLY A 19 13.78 1.63 6.07
C GLY A 19 12.88 0.74 5.22
N SER A 20 12.22 -0.20 5.89
CA SER A 20 11.15 -1.01 5.31
C SER A 20 9.80 -0.42 5.67
N PHE A 21 8.93 -0.28 4.67
CA PHE A 21 7.59 0.28 4.80
C PHE A 21 6.57 -0.71 4.24
N GLU A 22 5.36 -0.68 4.79
CA GLU A 22 4.24 -1.48 4.30
C GLU A 22 3.25 -0.59 3.53
N TYR A 23 2.70 -1.15 2.46
CA TYR A 23 1.49 -0.65 1.83
C TYR A 23 0.42 -1.74 1.91
N ALA A 24 -0.82 -1.36 2.19
CA ALA A 24 -1.89 -2.33 2.35
C ALA A 24 -3.27 -1.75 2.06
N CYS A 25 -4.23 -2.64 1.78
CA CYS A 25 -5.63 -2.28 1.74
C CYS A 25 -6.22 -2.30 3.16
N LEU A 26 -6.75 -1.16 3.59
CA LEU A 26 -7.34 -0.99 4.92
C LEU A 26 -8.86 -1.19 4.93
N GLN A 27 -9.42 -1.83 3.89
CA GLN A 27 -10.80 -2.31 3.95
C GLN A 27 -10.90 -3.44 4.99
N PRO A 28 -11.98 -3.49 5.79
CA PRO A 28 -12.14 -4.52 6.81
C PRO A 28 -11.91 -5.93 6.27
N GLY A 29 -10.99 -6.69 6.90
CA GLY A 29 -10.65 -8.07 6.53
C GLY A 29 -9.63 -8.20 5.39
N HIS A 30 -9.34 -7.15 4.62
CA HIS A 30 -8.42 -7.25 3.48
C HIS A 30 -6.95 -7.33 3.93
N TYR A 31 -6.57 -6.58 4.96
CA TYR A 31 -5.22 -6.65 5.52
C TYR A 31 -4.95 -8.05 6.08
N GLU A 32 -5.86 -8.57 6.90
CA GLU A 32 -5.76 -9.89 7.52
C GLU A 32 -5.81 -11.03 6.49
N ALA A 33 -6.52 -10.83 5.38
CA ALA A 33 -6.55 -11.75 4.25
C ALA A 33 -5.27 -11.70 3.39
N GLY A 34 -4.33 -10.79 3.68
CA GLY A 34 -3.03 -10.74 3.02
C GLY A 34 -2.90 -9.69 1.92
N MET A 35 -3.81 -8.70 1.84
CA MET A 35 -3.71 -7.59 0.89
C MET A 35 -2.73 -6.51 1.38
N LEU A 36 -1.49 -6.92 1.63
CA LEU A 36 -0.36 -6.08 2.02
C LEU A 36 0.88 -6.40 1.19
N GLY A 37 1.82 -5.46 1.13
CA GLY A 37 3.13 -5.63 0.52
C GLY A 37 4.18 -4.73 1.19
N GLY A 38 5.45 -5.10 1.04
CA GLY A 38 6.58 -4.37 1.60
C GLY A 38 7.38 -3.63 0.53
N VAL A 39 7.93 -2.47 0.90
CA VAL A 39 8.92 -1.73 0.12
C VAL A 39 10.12 -1.42 1.00
N SER A 40 11.33 -1.68 0.50
CA SER A 40 12.58 -1.32 1.17
C SER A 40 13.19 -0.10 0.48
N VAL A 41 13.43 0.95 1.25
CA VAL A 41 14.02 2.22 0.80
C VAL A 41 15.39 2.35 1.44
N GLN A 42 16.41 2.63 0.62
CA GLN A 42 17.82 2.74 0.98
C GLN A 42 18.37 4.09 0.51
#